data_AF-A0A6S6S1K2-F1
#
_entry.id   AF-A0A6S6S1K2-F1
#
_cell.length_a   1.000
_cell.length_b   1.000
_cell.length_c   1.000
_cell.angle_alpha   90.00
_cell.angle_beta   90.00
_cell.angle_gamma   90.00
#
_symmetry.space_group_name_H-M   'P 1'
#
loop_
_entity.id
_entity.type
_entity.pdbx_description
1 polymer ?
#
loop_
_entity_poly.entity_id
_entity_poly.type
_entity_poly.pdbx_seq_one_letter_code
_entity_poly.pdbx_strand_id
1 'polypeptide(L)' 'MSTEKPTPPGNNECCESGCSPCVWDRYYEELQQWQQDQAAAQSEKEDAES' A
#
# COMPACT_ATOMS: atom_id res chain seq x y z
N MET A 1 8.12 10.77 -6.79
CA MET A 1 8.25 9.56 -5.95
C MET A 1 7.04 8.72 -6.23
N SER A 2 7.22 7.49 -6.69
CA SER A 2 6.13 6.60 -7.11
C SER A 2 5.30 6.17 -5.89
N THR A 3 4.31 6.98 -5.51
CA THR A 3 3.22 6.60 -4.57
C THR A 3 2.20 5.74 -5.30
N GLU A 4 2.68 4.69 -5.96
CA GLU A 4 1.84 3.73 -6.65
C GLU A 4 1.27 2.76 -5.61
N LYS A 5 -0.02 2.42 -5.77
CA LYS A 5 -0.71 1.53 -4.84
C LYS A 5 0.05 0.20 -4.76
N PRO A 6 0.39 -0.30 -3.56
CA PRO A 6 1.03 -1.60 -3.46
C PRO A 6 0.14 -2.67 -4.08
N THR A 7 0.78 -3.62 -4.76
CA THR A 7 0.07 -4.74 -5.39
C THR A 7 -0.03 -5.88 -4.40
N PRO A 8 -1.21 -6.51 -4.22
CA PRO A 8 -1.36 -7.63 -3.29
C PRO A 8 -0.45 -8.79 -3.70
N PRO A 9 0.16 -9.50 -2.73
CA PRO A 9 0.99 -10.66 -3.03
C PRO A 9 0.15 -11.77 -3.66
N GLY A 10 0.71 -12.48 -4.63
CA GLY A 10 0.05 -13.63 -5.25
C GLY A 10 -0.07 -14.82 -4.29
N ASN A 11 -1.00 -15.74 -4.55
CA ASN A 11 -1.15 -16.96 -3.75
C ASN A 11 0.15 -17.77 -3.62
N ASN A 12 1.01 -17.76 -4.64
CA ASN A 12 2.31 -18.45 -4.62
C ASN A 12 3.39 -17.72 -3.80
N GLU A 13 3.18 -16.45 -3.47
CA GLU A 13 4.10 -15.66 -2.62
C GLU A 13 3.74 -15.81 -1.15
N CYS A 14 2.48 -16.13 -0.84
CA CYS A 14 2.08 -16.54 0.48
C CYS A 14 2.60 -17.96 0.73
N CYS A 15 3.58 -18.09 1.61
CA CYS A 15 4.16 -19.38 2.00
C CYS A 15 3.15 -20.34 2.68
N GLU A 16 1.93 -19.87 3.03
CA GLU A 16 0.79 -20.58 3.67
C GLU A 16 1.10 -21.41 4.95
N SER A 17 2.38 -21.49 5.31
CA SER A 17 2.96 -22.35 6.33
C SER A 17 3.67 -21.55 7.43
N GLY A 18 3.48 -20.22 7.45
CA GLY A 18 3.99 -19.34 8.50
C GLY A 18 5.41 -18.79 8.29
N CYS A 19 5.85 -18.59 7.05
CA CYS A 19 7.10 -17.84 6.81
C CYS A 19 6.99 -16.43 7.44
N SER A 20 8.00 -16.05 8.23
CA SER A 20 8.15 -14.71 8.79
C SER A 20 9.31 -13.98 8.13
N PRO A 21 9.09 -12.74 7.63
CA PRO A 21 7.86 -11.94 7.71
C PRO A 21 6.76 -12.41 6.72
N CYS A 22 5.49 -12.30 7.12
CA CYS A 22 4.38 -12.62 6.21
C CYS A 22 4.33 -11.58 5.09
N VAL A 23 4.17 -12.03 3.85
CA VAL A 23 4.01 -11.13 2.69
C VAL A 23 2.82 -10.20 2.84
N TRP A 24 1.79 -10.63 3.56
CA TRP A 24 0.62 -9.82 3.88
C TRP A 24 0.92 -8.70 4.87
N ASP A 25 1.75 -8.95 5.89
CA ASP A 25 2.12 -7.92 6.86
C ASP A 25 2.80 -6.75 6.13
N ARG A 26 3.82 -7.06 5.31
CA ARG A 26 4.53 -6.05 4.51
C ARG A 26 3.60 -5.30 3.55
N TYR A 27 2.69 -6.01 2.89
CA TYR A 27 1.71 -5.40 2.00
C TYR A 27 0.78 -4.43 2.75
N TYR A 28 0.28 -4.80 3.94
CA TYR A 28 -0.59 -3.92 4.72
C TYR A 28 0.15 -2.70 5.25
N GLU A 29 1.41 -2.84 5.67
CA GLU A 29 2.27 -1.72 6.08
C GLU A 29 2.48 -0.71 4.94
N GLU A 30 2.78 -1.19 3.74
CA GLU A 30 2.93 -0.35 2.54
C GLU A 30 1.57 0.27 2.14
N LEU A 31 0.48 -0.50 2.25
CA LEU A 31 -0.86 -0.03 1.89
C LEU A 31 -1.34 1.07 2.83
N GLN A 32 -1.06 0.97 4.13
CA GLN A 32 -1.41 2.01 5.09
C GLN A 32 -0.68 3.32 4.81
N GLN A 33 0.61 3.26 4.48
CA GLN A 33 1.38 4.44 4.09
C GLN A 33 0.78 5.07 2.83
N TRP A 34 0.52 4.27 1.80
CA TRP A 34 -0.10 4.75 0.57
C TRP A 34 -1.47 5.39 0.81
N GLN A 35 -2.30 4.83 1.69
CA GLN A 35 -3.60 5.42 2.04
C GLN A 35 -3.45 6.77 2.75
N GLN A 36 -2.48 6.92 3.65
CA GLN A 36 -2.20 8.19 4.31
C GLN A 36 -1.69 9.24 3.30
N ASP A 37 -0.77 8.86 2.43
CA ASP A 37 -0.27 9.72 1.37
C ASP A 37 -1.37 10.13 0.39
N GLN A 38 -2.27 9.21 0.03
CA GLN A 38 -3.42 9.51 -0.82
C GLN A 38 -4.45 10.40 -0.14
N ALA A 39 -4.68 10.24 1.17
CA ALA A 39 -5.59 11.12 1.92
C ALA A 39 -5.03 12.54 2.01
N ALA A 40 -3.72 12.69 2.24
CA ALA A 40 -3.03 13.98 2.18
C ALA A 40 -3.08 14.56 0.77
N ALA A 41 -2.69 13.78 -0.24
CA ALA A 41 -2.69 14.21 -1.63
C ALA A 41 -4.08 14.49 -2.20
N GLN A 42 -5.15 13.81 -1.77
CA GLN A 42 -6.53 14.14 -2.16
C GLN A 42 -6.97 15.47 -1.56
N SER A 43 -6.58 15.73 -0.31
CA SER A 43 -6.84 17.01 0.37
C SER A 43 -6.08 18.17 -0.30
N GLU A 44 -4.92 17.89 -0.89
CA GLU A 44 -4.12 18.86 -1.67
C GLU A 44 -4.54 18.96 -3.14
N LYS A 45 -5.10 17.89 -3.73
CA LYS A 45 -5.58 17.88 -5.13
C LYS A 45 -6.93 18.57 -5.31
N GLU A 46 -7.75 18.68 -4.26
CA GLU A 46 -9.02 19.42 -4.32
C GLU A 46 -8.80 20.95 -4.44
N ASP A 47 -7.59 21.45 -4.15
CA ASP A 47 -7.19 22.86 -4.33
C ASP A 47 -6.37 23.11 -5.63
N ALA A 48 -5.92 22.05 -6.32
CA ALA A 48 -5.05 22.14 -7.50
C ALA A 48 -5.82 22.09 -8.85
N GLU A 49 -7.14 21.97 -8.83
CA GLU A 49 -8.00 21.93 -10.03
C GLU A 49 -9.10 23.02 -10.04
N SER A 50 -8.85 24.17 -9.38
CA SER A 50 -9.72 25.36 -9.49
C SER A 50 -9.04 26.56 -10.16
#